data_AF-A0AAE9YAZ7-F1
#
_entry.id   AF-A0AAE9YAZ7-F1
#
_cell.length_a   1.000
_cell.length_b   1.000
_cell.length_c   1.000
_cell.angle_alpha   90.00
_cell.angle_beta   90.00
_cell.angle_gamma   90.00
#
_symmetry.space_group_name_H-M   'P 1'
#
loop_
_entity.id
_entity.type
_entity.pdbx_description
1 polymer ?
#
loop_
_entity_poly.entity_id
_entity_poly.type
_entity_poly.pdbx_seq_one_letter_code
_entity_poly.pdbx_strand_id
1 'polypeptide(L)'
;MDVNGPDLDLSPRTGPSDGGTAGRPRRSRARAWVGGLVIVGLLGAIGVVLVRQLDGASLYYYNVDEAVAQRSDIGDRRIRIQGTVVGQPDEVDDETLDFTVAFEGESVDVRYSGVEPPPLFGAGTPSVLEGRFAEDGRFRSDRIVIKHTEDYKESNSDRVAPEDP
;
A
#
# COMPACT_ATOMS: atom_id res chain seq x y z
N MET A 1 -61.85 -63.81 -63.78
CA MET A 1 -60.81 -62.77 -63.66
C MET A 1 -60.69 -62.45 -62.20
N ASP A 2 -59.73 -63.11 -61.58
CA ASP A 2 -59.36 -63.03 -60.17
C ASP A 2 -58.77 -61.66 -59.83
N VAL A 3 -59.31 -61.01 -58.81
CA VAL A 3 -58.70 -59.86 -58.15
C VAL A 3 -58.81 -60.02 -56.63
N ASN A 4 -58.15 -61.06 -56.10
CA ASN A 4 -57.84 -61.16 -54.67
C ASN A 4 -56.48 -60.47 -54.45
N GLY A 5 -56.52 -59.16 -54.20
CA GLY A 5 -55.37 -58.41 -53.68
C GLY A 5 -55.41 -58.41 -52.15
N PRO A 6 -54.26 -58.54 -51.45
CA PRO A 6 -54.24 -58.53 -49.99
C PRO A 6 -54.77 -57.19 -49.48
N ASP A 7 -55.67 -57.27 -48.51
CA ASP A 7 -56.32 -56.16 -47.82
C ASP A 7 -55.26 -55.15 -47.34
N LEU A 8 -55.24 -53.97 -47.97
CA LEU A 8 -54.25 -52.92 -47.67
C LEU A 8 -54.64 -52.28 -46.35
N ASP A 9 -53.96 -52.68 -45.27
CA ASP A 9 -54.14 -52.11 -43.93
C ASP A 9 -53.74 -50.63 -43.93
N LEU A 10 -54.75 -49.77 -43.86
CA LEU A 10 -54.63 -48.30 -43.81
C LEU A 10 -54.69 -47.77 -42.38
N SER A 11 -54.39 -48.59 -41.36
CA SER A 11 -54.24 -48.07 -40.02
C SER A 11 -53.01 -47.13 -39.94
N PRO A 12 -53.15 -45.92 -39.36
CA PRO A 12 -52.03 -45.01 -39.25
C PRO A 12 -50.91 -45.66 -38.43
N ARG A 13 -49.73 -45.83 -39.03
CA ARG A 13 -48.53 -46.25 -38.30
C ARG A 13 -48.13 -45.13 -37.33
N THR A 14 -48.54 -45.23 -36.08
CA THR A 14 -47.97 -44.40 -35.01
C THR A 14 -46.52 -44.85 -34.81
N GLY A 15 -45.58 -44.13 -35.42
CA GLY A 15 -44.17 -44.25 -35.06
C GLY A 15 -43.97 -43.92 -33.59
N PRO A 16 -42.86 -44.36 -32.96
CA PRO A 16 -42.55 -43.94 -31.60
C PRO A 16 -42.54 -42.41 -31.60
N SER A 17 -43.50 -41.82 -30.88
CA SER A 17 -43.43 -40.43 -30.51
C SER A 17 -42.26 -40.32 -29.54
N ASP A 18 -41.07 -40.08 -30.09
CA ASP A 18 -39.92 -39.65 -29.31
C ASP A 18 -40.24 -38.26 -28.77
N GLY A 19 -40.98 -38.29 -27.66
CA GLY A 19 -41.19 -37.20 -26.73
C GLY A 19 -39.85 -36.85 -26.10
N GLY A 20 -39.00 -36.21 -26.88
CA GLY A 20 -37.77 -35.59 -26.44
C GLY A 20 -37.92 -34.08 -26.49
N THR A 21 -38.83 -33.51 -25.69
CA THR A 21 -38.62 -32.13 -25.26
C THR A 21 -37.35 -32.16 -24.43
N ALA A 22 -36.19 -31.98 -25.07
CA ALA A 22 -34.93 -31.79 -24.38
C ALA A 22 -35.09 -30.52 -23.57
N GLY A 23 -35.55 -30.69 -22.33
CA GLY A 23 -35.73 -29.63 -21.36
C GLY A 23 -34.39 -28.95 -21.24
N ARG A 24 -34.27 -27.75 -21.83
CA ARG A 24 -33.18 -26.83 -21.55
C ARG A 24 -33.01 -26.89 -20.04
N PRO A 25 -31.83 -27.26 -19.50
CA PRO A 25 -31.68 -27.37 -18.06
C PRO A 25 -32.07 -26.00 -17.54
N ARG A 26 -33.20 -25.95 -16.81
CA ARG A 26 -33.68 -24.74 -16.18
C ARG A 26 -32.59 -24.45 -15.16
N ARG A 27 -31.56 -23.69 -15.55
CA ARG A 27 -30.49 -23.26 -14.66
C ARG A 27 -31.25 -22.62 -13.51
N SER A 28 -31.31 -23.36 -12.40
CA SER A 28 -32.22 -23.02 -11.32
C SER A 28 -31.85 -21.61 -10.91
N ARG A 29 -32.84 -20.74 -10.76
CA ARG A 29 -32.60 -19.34 -10.36
C ARG A 29 -31.67 -19.30 -9.14
N ALA A 30 -31.76 -20.29 -8.25
CA ALA A 30 -30.83 -20.57 -7.15
C ALA A 30 -29.33 -20.57 -7.53
N ARG A 31 -28.92 -21.22 -8.63
CA ARG A 31 -27.51 -21.20 -9.09
C ARG A 31 -27.07 -19.81 -9.56
N ALA A 32 -27.96 -19.03 -10.15
CA ALA A 32 -27.68 -17.65 -10.53
C ALA A 32 -27.55 -16.75 -9.28
N TRP A 33 -28.40 -16.95 -8.27
CA TRP A 33 -28.30 -16.25 -6.98
C TRP A 33 -27.01 -16.58 -6.23
N VAL A 34 -26.62 -17.86 -6.18
CA VAL A 34 -25.35 -18.28 -5.57
C VAL A 34 -24.16 -17.67 -6.31
N GLY A 35 -24.16 -17.70 -7.65
CA GLY A 35 -23.12 -17.04 -8.44
C GLY A 35 -23.04 -15.53 -8.20
N GLY A 36 -24.19 -14.85 -8.12
CA GLY A 36 -24.26 -13.43 -7.78
C GLY A 36 -23.70 -13.12 -6.39
N LEU A 37 -24.05 -13.94 -5.38
CA LEU A 37 -23.56 -13.78 -4.02
C LEU A 37 -22.04 -13.95 -3.93
N VAL A 38 -21.48 -14.93 -4.66
CA VAL A 38 -20.03 -15.15 -4.72
C VAL A 38 -19.32 -13.95 -5.35
N ILE A 39 -19.85 -13.40 -6.46
CA ILE A 39 -19.27 -12.22 -7.11
C ILE A 39 -19.31 -11.01 -6.18
N VAL A 40 -20.44 -10.75 -5.51
CA VAL A 40 -20.57 -9.65 -4.55
C VAL A 40 -19.61 -9.84 -3.38
N GLY A 41 -19.49 -11.07 -2.85
CA GLY A 41 -18.54 -11.38 -1.79
C GLY A 41 -17.09 -11.14 -2.21
N LEU A 42 -16.72 -11.54 -3.43
CA LEU A 42 -15.38 -11.32 -3.97
C LEU A 42 -15.09 -9.83 -4.17
N LEU A 43 -16.03 -9.07 -4.74
CA LEU A 43 -15.89 -7.63 -4.91
C LEU A 43 -15.81 -6.90 -3.56
N GLY A 44 -16.59 -7.34 -2.56
CA GLY A 44 -16.51 -6.83 -1.20
C GLY A 44 -15.15 -7.10 -0.56
N ALA A 45 -14.61 -8.31 -0.70
CA ALA A 45 -13.28 -8.65 -0.19
C ALA A 45 -12.17 -7.81 -0.85
N ILE A 46 -12.23 -7.66 -2.18
CA ILE A 46 -11.29 -6.78 -2.91
C ILE A 46 -11.43 -5.34 -2.43
N GLY A 47 -12.66 -4.83 -2.26
CA GLY A 47 -12.92 -3.49 -1.73
C GLY A 47 -12.29 -3.25 -0.35
N VAL A 48 -12.45 -4.21 0.57
CA VAL A 48 -11.84 -4.13 1.91
C VAL A 48 -10.30 -4.10 1.83
N VAL A 49 -9.69 -4.95 0.99
CA VAL A 49 -8.24 -4.96 0.80
C VAL A 49 -7.76 -3.62 0.23
N LEU A 50 -8.43 -3.09 -0.80
CA LEU A 50 -8.07 -1.83 -1.42
C LEU A 50 -8.18 -0.65 -0.44
N VAL A 51 -9.25 -0.56 0.35
CA VAL A 51 -9.41 0.49 1.36
C VAL A 51 -8.27 0.44 2.39
N ARG A 52 -7.95 -0.75 2.92
CA ARG A 52 -6.83 -0.92 3.86
C ARG A 52 -5.48 -0.55 3.26
N GLN A 53 -5.29 -0.80 1.96
CA GLN A 53 -4.05 -0.46 1.27
C GLN A 53 -3.91 1.05 1.01
N LEU A 54 -5.02 1.72 0.72
CA LEU A 54 -5.07 3.15 0.41
C LEU A 54 -4.97 4.05 1.65
N ASP A 55 -5.50 3.64 2.80
CA ASP A 55 -5.34 4.37 4.06
C ASP A 55 -3.86 4.55 4.46
N GLY A 56 -2.97 3.66 4.01
CA GLY A 56 -1.53 3.76 4.23
C GLY A 56 -0.77 4.63 3.21
N ALA A 57 -1.43 5.21 2.22
CA ALA A 57 -0.76 5.81 1.06
C ALA A 57 -0.34 7.29 1.25
N SER A 58 -0.83 7.98 2.28
CA SER A 58 -0.46 9.38 2.55
C SER A 58 0.27 9.49 3.88
N LEU A 59 1.59 9.72 3.82
CA LEU A 59 2.41 9.99 5.00
C LEU A 59 2.35 11.50 5.30
N TYR A 60 1.75 11.84 6.43
CA TYR A 60 1.72 13.23 6.92
C TYR A 60 3.04 13.59 7.61
N TYR A 61 3.42 14.87 7.54
CA TYR A 61 4.63 15.44 8.14
C TYR A 61 4.28 16.22 9.40
N TYR A 62 4.95 15.93 10.51
CA TYR A 62 4.86 16.67 11.76
C TYR A 62 6.22 17.20 12.16
N ASN A 63 6.28 18.37 12.78
CA ASN A 63 7.42 18.71 13.64
C ASN A 63 7.43 17.83 14.90
N VAL A 64 8.56 17.72 15.59
CA VAL A 64 8.65 16.88 16.80
C VAL A 64 7.68 17.34 17.90
N ASP A 65 7.58 18.65 18.13
CA ASP A 65 6.65 19.24 19.10
C ASP A 65 5.19 18.91 18.78
N GLU A 66 4.79 19.04 17.51
CA GLU A 66 3.44 18.67 17.06
C GLU A 66 3.18 17.18 17.20
N ALA A 67 4.15 16.33 16.85
CA ALA A 67 4.03 14.88 16.92
C ALA A 67 3.90 14.38 18.36
N VAL A 68 4.65 14.98 19.28
CA VAL A 68 4.58 14.67 20.71
C VAL A 68 3.23 15.14 21.29
N ALA A 69 2.79 16.36 20.97
CA ALA A 69 1.52 16.90 21.44
C ALA A 69 0.31 16.10 20.94
N GLN A 70 0.33 15.65 19.67
CA GLN A 70 -0.76 14.92 19.02
C GLN A 70 -0.58 13.40 19.04
N ARG A 71 0.33 12.88 19.86
CA ARG A 71 0.69 11.45 19.85
C ARG A 71 -0.50 10.51 20.01
N SER A 72 -1.44 10.86 20.88
CA SER A 72 -2.65 10.05 21.12
C SER A 72 -3.57 9.98 19.90
N ASP A 73 -3.71 11.07 19.16
CA ASP A 73 -4.50 11.15 17.93
C ASP A 73 -3.79 10.49 16.73
N ILE A 74 -2.46 10.50 16.73
CA ILE A 74 -1.64 9.81 15.73
C ILE A 74 -1.78 8.30 15.86
N GLY A 75 -1.71 7.77 17.08
CA GLY A 75 -1.84 6.33 17.36
C GLY A 75 -0.71 5.52 16.75
N ASP A 76 -1.06 4.43 16.05
CA ASP A 76 -0.14 3.50 15.39
C ASP A 76 0.15 3.84 13.91
N ARG A 77 -0.37 4.98 13.43
CA ARG A 77 -0.22 5.42 12.05
C ARG A 77 1.25 5.68 11.73
N ARG A 78 1.61 5.35 10.48
CA ARG A 78 2.91 5.70 9.93
C ARG A 78 2.91 7.17 9.55
N ILE A 79 3.89 7.91 10.05
CA ILE A 79 4.03 9.35 9.86
C ILE A 79 5.49 9.71 9.55
N ARG A 80 5.71 10.95 9.13
CA ARG A 80 7.04 11.55 9.05
C ARG A 80 7.18 12.60 10.13
N ILE A 81 8.25 12.54 10.91
CA ILE A 81 8.61 13.59 11.87
C ILE A 81 9.84 14.34 11.37
N GLN A 82 9.89 15.66 11.59
CA GLN A 82 11.05 16.48 11.27
C GLN A 82 11.60 17.17 12.52
N GLY A 83 12.93 17.20 12.63
CA GLY A 83 13.64 17.87 13.70
C GLY A 83 15.14 17.77 13.52
N THR A 84 15.88 18.10 14.56
CA THR A 84 17.34 18.05 14.58
C THR A 84 17.81 16.99 15.55
N VAL A 85 18.77 16.16 15.13
CA VAL A 85 19.37 15.12 15.98
C VAL A 85 20.13 15.78 17.13
N VAL A 86 19.85 15.34 18.35
CA VAL A 86 20.48 15.82 19.58
C VAL A 86 21.53 14.81 20.02
N GLY A 87 22.79 15.25 20.14
CA GLY A 87 23.89 14.36 20.49
C GLY A 87 24.26 13.38 19.37
N GLN A 88 25.26 12.55 19.63
CA GLN A 88 25.65 11.51 18.68
C GLN A 88 24.69 10.33 18.80
N PRO A 89 24.28 9.69 17.69
CA PRO A 89 23.54 8.45 17.73
C PRO A 89 24.34 7.34 18.40
N ASP A 90 23.68 6.56 19.25
CA ASP A 90 24.24 5.40 19.91
C ASP A 90 23.99 4.15 19.04
N GLU A 91 25.07 3.48 18.62
CA GLU A 91 25.01 2.20 17.94
C GLU A 91 24.65 1.09 18.95
N VAL A 92 23.50 0.45 18.75
CA VAL A 92 23.05 -0.67 19.59
C VAL A 92 23.49 -2.01 19.01
N ASP A 93 23.42 -2.14 17.69
CA ASP A 93 23.90 -3.26 16.88
C ASP A 93 24.18 -2.78 15.45
N ASP A 94 24.65 -3.66 14.57
CA ASP A 94 25.06 -3.32 13.19
C ASP A 94 23.95 -2.65 12.35
N GLU A 95 22.68 -2.79 12.72
CA GLU A 95 21.53 -2.29 11.96
C GLU A 95 20.65 -1.33 12.77
N THR A 96 20.99 -1.07 14.04
CA THR A 96 20.13 -0.33 14.97
C THR A 96 20.83 0.83 15.66
N LEU A 97 20.21 2.00 15.58
CA LEU A 97 20.63 3.22 16.28
C LEU A 97 19.57 3.71 17.26
N ASP A 98 19.99 4.15 18.44
CA ASP A 98 19.16 4.91 19.38
C ASP A 98 19.67 6.35 19.43
N PHE A 99 18.77 7.33 19.33
CA PHE A 99 19.12 8.76 19.39
C PHE A 99 17.89 9.62 19.68
N THR A 100 18.10 10.89 20.01
CA THR A 100 17.01 11.83 20.27
C THR A 100 16.91 12.85 19.14
N VAL A 101 15.69 13.25 18.78
CA VAL A 101 15.42 14.32 17.82
C VAL A 101 14.59 15.39 18.50
N ALA A 102 14.94 16.66 18.29
CA ALA A 102 14.27 17.80 18.90
C ALA A 102 13.83 18.85 17.88
N PHE A 103 12.74 19.55 18.21
CA PHE A 103 12.24 20.72 17.50
C PHE A 103 11.53 21.64 18.49
N GLU A 104 11.81 22.95 18.41
CA GLU A 104 11.20 24.00 19.27
C GLU A 104 11.14 23.70 20.79
N GLY A 105 12.15 23.00 21.31
CA GLY A 105 12.29 22.69 22.73
C GLY A 105 11.63 21.38 23.17
N GLU A 106 10.85 20.75 22.30
CA GLU A 106 10.33 19.40 22.51
C GLU A 106 11.26 18.37 21.87
N SER A 107 11.32 17.17 22.45
CA SER A 107 12.19 16.08 21.98
C SER A 107 11.51 14.73 22.03
N VAL A 108 11.90 13.84 21.12
CA VAL A 108 11.46 12.46 21.10
C VAL A 108 12.64 11.51 20.93
N ASP A 109 12.65 10.43 21.70
CA ASP A 109 13.60 9.34 21.55
C ASP A 109 13.22 8.47 20.36
N VAL A 110 14.20 8.17 19.53
CA VAL A 110 14.06 7.44 18.28
C VAL A 110 14.87 6.15 18.37
N ARG A 111 14.24 5.04 18.00
CA ARG A 111 14.95 3.79 17.66
C ARG A 111 14.85 3.56 16.17
N TYR A 112 15.97 3.61 15.48
CA TYR A 112 16.07 3.39 14.04
C TYR A 112 16.53 1.97 13.73
N SER A 113 15.79 1.25 12.90
CA SER A 113 16.13 -0.12 12.47
C SER A 113 15.94 -0.29 10.96
N GLY A 114 16.55 0.59 10.17
CA GLY A 114 16.46 0.61 8.71
C GLY A 114 17.79 0.28 8.04
N VAL A 115 17.78 0.13 6.71
CA VAL A 115 19.00 -0.15 5.93
C VAL A 115 19.87 1.10 5.95
N GLU A 116 21.06 0.96 6.54
CA GLU A 116 22.19 1.91 6.63
C GLU A 116 21.85 3.42 6.70
N PRO A 117 22.10 4.10 7.83
CA PRO A 117 21.85 5.53 7.96
C PRO A 117 22.67 6.34 6.93
N PRO A 118 22.19 7.52 6.48
CA PRO A 118 22.93 8.36 5.54
C PRO A 118 24.35 8.70 6.05
N PRO A 119 25.37 8.83 5.17
CA PRO A 119 26.77 9.03 5.59
C PRO A 119 27.04 10.29 6.43
N LEU A 120 26.14 11.29 6.39
CA LEU A 120 26.24 12.54 7.13
C LEU A 120 25.23 12.62 8.29
N PHE A 121 24.62 11.49 8.65
CA PHE A 121 23.74 11.42 9.80
C PHE A 121 24.54 11.52 11.10
N GLY A 122 24.09 12.34 12.04
CA GLY A 122 24.80 12.60 13.29
C GLY A 122 24.27 13.82 14.03
N ALA A 123 24.96 14.20 15.10
CA ALA A 123 24.57 15.32 15.97
C ALA A 123 24.40 16.63 15.18
N GLY A 124 23.30 17.33 15.44
CA GLY A 124 23.00 18.63 14.83
C GLY A 124 22.45 18.56 13.40
N THR A 125 22.30 17.37 12.82
CA THR A 125 21.81 17.23 11.45
C THR A 125 20.29 17.37 11.37
N PRO A 126 19.75 18.32 10.59
CA PRO A 126 18.33 18.42 10.32
C PRO A 126 17.86 17.20 9.52
N SER A 127 16.91 16.46 10.08
CA SER A 127 16.53 15.15 9.57
C SER A 127 15.01 14.98 9.57
N VAL A 128 14.54 14.18 8.63
CA VAL A 128 13.16 13.69 8.54
C VAL A 128 13.20 12.19 8.76
N LEU A 129 12.37 11.70 9.67
CA LEU A 129 12.29 10.30 10.04
C LEU A 129 10.91 9.78 9.68
N GLU A 130 10.87 8.63 9.03
CA GLU A 130 9.63 7.95 8.65
C GLU A 130 9.46 6.71 9.53
N GLY A 131 8.29 6.60 10.15
CA GLY A 131 8.10 5.63 11.22
C GLY A 131 6.76 5.77 11.92
N ARG A 132 6.69 5.24 13.15
CA ARG A 132 5.48 5.29 14.00
C ARG A 132 5.86 5.34 15.47
N PHE A 133 4.96 5.86 16.30
CA PHE A 133 5.13 5.76 17.74
C PHE A 133 4.97 4.31 18.22
N ALA A 134 5.85 3.90 19.14
CA ALA A 134 5.72 2.66 19.88
C ALA A 134 4.96 2.89 21.20
N GLU A 135 4.50 1.80 21.81
CA GLU A 135 3.79 1.82 23.09
C GLU A 135 4.67 2.38 24.23
N ASP A 136 5.99 2.23 24.14
CA ASP A 136 6.94 2.60 25.18
C ASP A 136 7.25 4.09 25.28
N GLY A 137 6.85 4.91 24.29
CA GLY A 137 7.29 6.30 24.24
C GLY A 137 7.91 6.70 22.92
N ARG A 138 8.70 5.78 22.38
CA ARG A 138 9.72 6.08 21.38
C ARG A 138 9.13 6.10 19.98
N PHE A 139 9.77 6.87 19.11
CA PHE A 139 9.49 6.84 17.69
C PHE A 139 10.32 5.73 17.04
N ARG A 140 9.68 4.70 16.48
CA ARG A 140 10.37 3.66 15.71
C ARG A 140 10.46 4.08 14.27
N SER A 141 11.67 4.32 13.81
CA SER A 141 11.97 4.77 12.45
C SER A 141 12.61 3.65 11.64
N ASP A 142 12.23 3.53 10.37
CA ASP A 142 12.85 2.59 9.42
C ASP A 142 13.50 3.31 8.24
N ARG A 143 13.34 4.64 8.16
CA ARG A 143 13.97 5.46 7.13
C ARG A 143 14.31 6.84 7.66
N ILE A 144 15.53 7.27 7.38
CA ILE A 144 16.04 8.61 7.69
C ILE A 144 16.36 9.34 6.39
N VAL A 145 15.97 10.61 6.31
CA VAL A 145 16.32 11.52 5.22
C VAL A 145 16.94 12.76 5.85
N ILE A 146 18.21 13.01 5.57
CA ILE A 146 18.88 14.25 5.95
C ILE A 146 18.51 15.36 4.96
N LYS A 147 18.23 16.56 5.46
CA LYS A 147 18.06 17.72 4.56
C LYS A 147 19.45 18.12 4.05
N HIS A 148 19.67 18.00 2.75
CA HIS A 148 20.85 18.60 2.11
C HIS A 148 20.61 20.10 1.91
N THR A 149 21.46 20.94 2.48
CA THR A 149 21.66 22.30 1.97
C THR A 149 22.54 22.17 0.74
N GLU A 150 21.98 22.26 -0.45
CA GLU A 150 22.78 22.56 -1.64
C GLU A 150 23.32 23.99 -1.51
N ASP A 151 24.49 24.13 -0.91
CA ASP A 151 25.28 25.35 -1.01
C ASP A 151 26.10 25.20 -2.31
N TYR A 152 25.48 25.48 -3.46
CA TYR A 152 26.17 25.54 -4.76
C TYR A 152 27.14 26.73 -4.74
N LYS A 153 28.35 26.49 -4.25
CA LYS A 153 29.47 27.41 -4.47
C LYS A 153 30.01 27.13 -5.86
N GLU A 154 29.63 27.98 -6.80
CA GLU A 154 30.18 28.02 -8.16
C GLU A 154 31.69 28.32 -8.08
N SER A 155 32.52 27.29 -7.99
CA SER A 155 33.97 27.39 -8.11
C SER A 155 34.34 27.53 -9.59
N ASN A 156 34.09 28.70 -10.19
CA ASN A 156 34.72 29.03 -11.48
C ASN A 156 34.91 30.54 -11.67
N SER A 157 35.77 31.13 -10.84
CA SER A 157 36.23 32.53 -11.00
C SER A 157 37.31 32.71 -12.08
N ASP A 158 37.86 31.63 -12.65
CA ASP A 158 39.06 31.70 -13.50
C ASP A 158 38.80 31.74 -15.02
N ARG A 159 37.59 32.08 -15.47
CA ARG A 159 37.31 32.32 -16.89
C ARG A 159 36.77 33.71 -17.17
N VAL A 160 37.54 34.74 -16.83
CA VAL A 160 37.49 36.01 -17.56
C VAL A 160 38.91 36.55 -17.69
N ALA A 161 39.68 36.00 -18.62
CA ALA A 161 40.74 36.78 -19.25
C ALA A 161 40.10 37.43 -20.49
N PRO A 162 39.90 38.76 -20.53
CA PRO A 162 39.66 39.43 -21.79
C PRO A 162 40.96 39.31 -22.62
N GLU A 163 40.89 38.63 -23.75
CA GLU A 163 41.90 38.81 -24.81
C GLU A 163 41.75 40.24 -25.31
N ASP A 164 42.68 41.12 -24.95
CA ASP A 164 42.80 42.44 -25.55
C ASP A 164 43.41 42.33 -26.97
N PRO A 165 42.83 43.00 -27.98
CA PRO A 165 43.32 43.00 -29.37
C PRO A 165 44.57 43.87 -29.60
#